data_AF-A0A7R9Z9L8-F1
#
_entry.id   AF-A0A7R9Z9L8-F1
#
_cell.length_a   1.000
_cell.length_b   1.000
_cell.length_c   1.000
_cell.angle_alpha   90.00
_cell.angle_beta   90.00
_cell.angle_gamma   90.00
#
_symmetry.space_group_name_H-M   'P 1'
#
loop_
_entity.id
_entity.type
_entity.pdbx_description
1 polymer ?
#
loop_
_entity_poly.entity_id
_entity_poly.type
_entity_poly.pdbx_seq_one_letter_code
_entity_poly.pdbx_strand_id
1 'polypeptide(L)'
;DACAYGAPCRKFDEIREYNRRGLFSHTIPYKVGIVVPIVAAISSIPLCFHLPTVAYFNEFYVTSDVPEPKDLETWLEVGSWAWNWMEPPLGQISFVLLCMQFARNRLQNIGMKPYGAKIKERRAERLVQQFPQYDRQVLSEYSKSESYY
;
A
#
# COMPACT_ATOMS: atom_id res chain seq x y z
N ASP A 1 20.75 -40.33 7.42
CA ASP A 1 20.70 -39.84 6.02
C ASP A 1 20.98 -38.34 5.87
N ALA A 2 22.16 -37.87 6.31
CA ALA A 2 22.49 -36.45 6.30
C ALA A 2 23.33 -35.99 5.08
N CYS A 3 23.64 -36.87 4.11
CA CYS A 3 24.69 -36.59 3.13
C CYS A 3 24.42 -37.07 1.69
N ALA A 4 23.15 -37.08 1.22
CA ALA A 4 22.83 -37.33 -0.20
C ALA A 4 22.50 -36.04 -0.99
N TYR A 5 22.18 -34.93 -0.31
CA TYR A 5 21.68 -33.69 -0.92
C TYR A 5 22.62 -32.49 -0.81
N GLY A 6 23.80 -32.64 -0.17
CA GLY A 6 24.66 -31.50 0.18
C GLY A 6 25.26 -30.74 -1.02
N ALA A 7 25.70 -31.44 -2.08
CA ALA A 7 26.29 -30.78 -3.25
C ALA A 7 25.25 -30.09 -4.16
N PRO A 8 24.09 -30.71 -4.46
CA PRO A 8 23.01 -30.03 -5.18
C PRO A 8 22.44 -28.82 -4.43
N CYS A 9 22.23 -28.93 -3.11
CA CYS A 9 21.71 -27.81 -2.31
C CYS A 9 22.64 -26.59 -2.35
N ARG A 10 23.96 -26.79 -2.26
CA ARG A 10 24.93 -25.69 -2.38
C ARG A 10 24.84 -24.96 -3.71
N LYS A 11 24.60 -25.67 -4.82
CA LYS A 11 24.41 -25.06 -6.14
C LYS A 11 23.08 -24.31 -6.25
N PHE A 12 22.01 -24.83 -5.65
CA PHE A 12 20.74 -24.08 -5.57
C PHE A 12 20.86 -22.79 -4.75
N ASP A 13 21.62 -22.80 -3.66
CA ASP A 13 21.88 -21.60 -2.87
C ASP A 13 22.70 -20.57 -3.66
N GLU A 14 23.72 -21.00 -4.39
CA GLU A 14 24.51 -20.14 -5.27
C GLU A 14 23.65 -19.50 -6.38
N ILE A 15 22.80 -20.30 -7.03
CA ILE A 15 21.83 -19.81 -8.04
C ILE A 15 20.85 -18.82 -7.42
N ARG A 16 20.36 -19.12 -6.21
CA ARG A 16 19.43 -18.24 -5.48
C ARG A 16 20.08 -16.92 -5.11
N GLU A 17 21.34 -16.95 -4.67
CA GLU A 17 22.09 -15.75 -4.34
C GLU A 17 22.37 -14.91 -5.59
N TYR A 18 22.76 -15.55 -6.69
CA TYR A 18 22.98 -14.88 -7.97
C TYR A 18 21.69 -14.23 -8.52
N ASN A 19 20.56 -14.92 -8.41
CA ASN A 19 19.24 -14.39 -8.76
C ASN A 19 18.81 -13.22 -7.85
N ARG A 20 19.30 -13.20 -6.60
CA ARG A 20 19.07 -12.11 -5.63
C ARG A 20 20.01 -10.92 -5.84
N ARG A 21 21.15 -11.08 -6.51
CA ARG A 21 22.04 -9.97 -6.86
C ARG A 21 21.37 -9.12 -7.96
N GLY A 22 21.14 -7.85 -7.67
CA GLY A 22 20.43 -6.92 -8.58
C GLY A 22 18.94 -6.75 -8.30
N LEU A 23 18.32 -7.62 -7.49
CA LEU A 23 16.91 -7.54 -7.10
C LEU A 23 16.59 -6.22 -6.39
N PHE A 24 17.54 -5.64 -5.65
CA PHE A 24 17.37 -4.31 -5.06
C PHE A 24 17.21 -3.23 -6.13
N SER A 25 18.09 -3.17 -7.13
CA SER A 25 18.02 -2.19 -8.22
C SER A 25 16.70 -2.29 -9.00
N HIS A 26 16.26 -3.52 -9.29
CA HIS A 26 15.00 -3.75 -10.01
C HIS A 26 13.75 -3.46 -9.18
N THR A 27 13.83 -3.48 -7.84
CA THR A 27 12.66 -3.22 -6.95
C THR A 27 12.51 -1.77 -6.55
N ILE A 28 13.55 -0.93 -6.71
CA ILE A 28 13.49 0.51 -6.43
C ILE A 28 12.29 1.20 -7.13
N PRO A 29 12.08 1.09 -8.46
CA PRO A 29 10.99 1.80 -9.11
C PRO A 29 9.60 1.40 -8.58
N TYR A 30 9.44 0.14 -8.16
CA TYR A 30 8.20 -0.33 -7.55
C TYR A 30 8.01 0.24 -6.14
N LYS A 31 9.06 0.27 -5.33
CA LYS A 31 9.00 0.87 -3.98
C LYS A 31 8.69 2.36 -4.06
N VAL A 32 9.35 3.09 -4.96
CA VAL A 32 9.07 4.50 -5.22
C VAL A 32 7.62 4.67 -5.68
N GLY A 33 7.17 3.84 -6.64
CA GLY A 33 5.79 3.86 -7.14
C GLY A 33 4.71 3.49 -6.12
N ILE A 34 5.06 2.94 -4.96
CA ILE A 34 4.14 2.67 -3.84
C ILE A 34 4.23 3.77 -2.79
N VAL A 35 5.44 4.21 -2.43
CA VAL A 35 5.65 5.18 -1.35
C VAL A 35 5.19 6.57 -1.75
N VAL A 36 5.57 7.04 -2.96
CA VAL A 36 5.21 8.37 -3.46
C VAL A 36 3.70 8.65 -3.43
N PRO A 37 2.83 7.80 -4.01
CA PRO A 37 1.39 8.06 -3.98
C PRO A 37 0.80 7.99 -2.55
N ILE A 38 1.31 7.14 -1.66
CA ILE A 38 0.85 7.07 -0.28
C ILE A 38 1.21 8.36 0.47
N VAL A 39 2.45 8.83 0.33
CA VAL A 39 2.89 10.09 0.92
C VAL A 39 2.08 11.24 0.35
N ALA A 40 1.89 11.31 -0.97
CA ALA A 40 1.10 12.34 -1.63
C ALA A 40 -0.37 12.35 -1.13
N ALA A 41 -0.98 11.18 -0.96
CA ALA A 41 -2.35 11.07 -0.43
C ALA A 41 -2.46 11.58 1.01
N ILE A 42 -1.47 11.28 1.87
CA ILE A 42 -1.48 11.74 3.26
C ILE A 42 -1.15 13.22 3.36
N SER A 43 -0.14 13.69 2.61
CA SER A 43 0.35 15.07 2.66
C SER A 43 -0.62 16.07 2.05
N SER A 44 -1.49 15.63 1.14
CA SER A 44 -2.50 16.49 0.53
C SER A 44 -3.67 16.82 1.46
N ILE A 45 -3.88 16.04 2.55
CA ILE A 45 -4.90 16.36 3.57
C ILE A 45 -4.56 17.66 4.32
N PRO A 46 -3.40 17.81 4.99
CA PRO A 46 -3.07 19.06 5.68
C PRO A 46 -2.92 20.24 4.70
N LEU A 47 -2.57 19.99 3.44
CA LEU A 47 -2.48 21.03 2.41
C LEU A 47 -3.84 21.69 2.10
N CYS A 48 -4.97 21.07 2.47
CA CYS A 48 -6.31 21.63 2.28
C CYS A 48 -7.04 21.94 3.60
N PHE A 49 -6.76 21.23 4.69
CA PHE A 49 -7.58 21.30 5.91
C PHE A 49 -6.83 21.83 7.15
N HIS A 50 -5.54 22.12 7.06
CA HIS A 50 -4.74 22.63 8.17
C HIS A 50 -4.32 24.07 7.94
N LEU A 51 -4.93 25.01 8.68
CA LEU A 51 -4.77 26.46 8.48
C LEU A 51 -3.30 26.91 8.37
N PRO A 52 -2.37 26.52 9.26
CA PRO A 52 -0.97 26.93 9.13
C PRO A 52 -0.31 26.44 7.83
N THR A 53 -0.65 25.22 7.38
CA THR A 53 -0.09 24.65 6.14
C THR A 53 -0.68 25.33 4.91
N VAL A 54 -2.00 25.58 4.90
CA VAL A 54 -2.69 26.30 3.82
C VAL A 54 -2.19 27.74 3.74
N ALA A 55 -2.07 28.43 4.87
CA ALA A 55 -1.57 29.81 4.93
C ALA A 55 -0.11 29.91 4.46
N TYR A 56 0.76 29.00 4.89
CA TYR A 56 2.12 28.91 4.39
C TYR A 56 2.14 28.68 2.87
N PHE A 57 1.37 27.72 2.37
CA PHE A 57 1.32 27.46 0.93
C PHE A 57 0.76 28.65 0.14
N ASN A 58 -0.24 29.33 0.71
CA ASN A 58 -0.81 30.53 0.14
C ASN A 58 0.22 31.67 0.07
N GLU A 59 0.96 31.92 1.15
CA GLU A 59 1.98 32.98 1.21
C GLU A 59 3.09 32.80 0.16
N PHE A 60 3.54 31.56 -0.07
CA PHE A 60 4.68 31.29 -0.96
C PHE A 60 4.30 30.99 -2.42
N TYR A 61 3.09 30.48 -2.69
CA TYR A 61 2.74 29.95 -4.03
C TYR A 61 1.47 30.53 -4.65
N VAL A 62 0.41 30.76 -3.86
CA VAL A 62 -0.91 31.14 -4.42
C VAL A 62 -1.15 32.65 -4.34
N THR A 63 -0.72 33.28 -3.26
CA THR A 63 -0.83 34.73 -3.00
C THR A 63 -2.26 35.27 -3.05
N SER A 64 -3.23 34.49 -2.59
CA SER A 64 -4.64 34.92 -2.56
C SER A 64 -5.03 35.52 -1.20
N ASP A 65 -6.12 36.28 -1.17
CA ASP A 65 -6.55 37.02 0.01
C ASP A 65 -6.91 36.08 1.17
N VAL A 66 -6.44 36.43 2.36
CA VAL A 66 -6.71 35.68 3.60
C VAL A 66 -8.02 36.21 4.21
N PRO A 67 -9.03 35.34 4.45
CA PRO A 67 -10.28 35.71 5.08
C PRO A 67 -10.08 36.26 6.48
N GLU A 68 -11.13 36.87 7.01
CA GLU A 68 -11.14 37.25 8.40
C GLU A 68 -11.01 36.02 9.31
N PRO A 69 -10.35 36.12 10.48
CA PRO A 69 -10.13 34.99 11.37
C PRO A 69 -11.40 34.25 11.81
N LYS A 70 -12.55 34.95 11.82
CA LYS A 70 -13.88 34.38 12.14
C LYS A 70 -14.38 33.36 11.12
N ASP A 71 -13.87 33.43 9.88
CA ASP A 71 -14.26 32.57 8.76
C ASP A 71 -13.24 31.43 8.56
N LEU A 72 -12.36 31.19 9.54
CA LEU A 72 -11.29 30.18 9.52
C LEU A 72 -11.27 29.35 10.82
N GLU A 73 -12.39 29.27 11.54
CA GLU A 73 -12.48 28.62 12.85
C GLU A 73 -12.52 27.09 12.72
N THR A 74 -13.15 26.59 11.65
CA THR A 74 -13.25 25.15 11.40
C THR A 74 -12.35 24.70 10.25
N TRP A 75 -11.82 23.48 10.35
CA TRP A 75 -11.10 22.82 9.26
C TRP A 75 -11.87 22.77 7.93
N LEU A 76 -13.21 22.72 7.96
CA LEU A 76 -14.04 22.76 6.77
C LEU A 76 -14.11 24.17 6.15
N GLU A 77 -14.12 25.22 6.96
CA GLU A 77 -14.01 26.61 6.50
C GLU A 77 -12.63 26.88 5.89
N VAL A 78 -11.56 26.41 6.53
CA VAL A 78 -10.20 26.43 5.97
C VAL A 78 -10.16 25.69 4.62
N GLY A 79 -10.82 24.53 4.53
CA GLY A 79 -10.96 23.79 3.28
C GLY A 79 -11.79 24.52 2.22
N SER A 80 -12.84 25.23 2.64
CA SER A 80 -13.65 26.07 1.75
C SER A 80 -12.87 27.28 1.24
N TRP A 81 -11.97 27.83 2.04
CA TRP A 81 -11.05 28.88 1.62
C TRP A 81 -10.01 28.34 0.64
N ALA A 82 -9.34 27.24 1.01
CA ALA A 82 -8.38 26.56 0.13
C ALA A 82 -9.02 26.16 -1.21
N TRP A 83 -10.32 25.82 -1.23
CA TRP A 83 -11.08 25.50 -2.45
C TRP A 83 -10.96 26.59 -3.53
N ASN A 84 -10.90 27.86 -3.15
CA ASN A 84 -10.89 28.96 -4.11
C ASN A 84 -9.72 28.86 -5.11
N TRP A 85 -8.65 28.13 -4.77
CA TRP A 85 -7.45 27.96 -5.59
C TRP A 85 -6.88 26.55 -5.62
N MET A 86 -7.28 25.66 -4.72
CA MET A 86 -7.05 24.23 -4.79
C MET A 86 -8.35 23.54 -5.21
N GLU A 87 -8.25 22.51 -6.06
CA GLU A 87 -9.43 21.77 -6.51
C GLU A 87 -10.39 21.34 -5.37
N PRO A 88 -11.68 21.13 -5.67
CA PRO A 88 -12.69 20.69 -4.72
C PRO A 88 -12.20 19.60 -3.73
N PRO A 89 -12.60 19.57 -2.45
CA PRO A 89 -12.55 18.43 -1.53
C PRO A 89 -13.02 17.11 -2.16
N LEU A 90 -13.98 17.17 -3.09
CA LEU A 90 -14.37 16.02 -3.92
C LEU A 90 -13.22 15.54 -4.83
N GLY A 91 -12.47 16.47 -5.42
CA GLY A 91 -11.21 16.23 -6.14
C GLY A 91 -10.12 15.70 -5.21
N GLN A 92 -9.99 16.24 -3.99
CA GLN A 92 -9.03 15.77 -2.99
C GLN A 92 -9.30 14.31 -2.55
N ILE A 93 -10.55 13.96 -2.26
CA ILE A 93 -10.94 12.57 -1.95
C ILE A 93 -10.65 11.66 -3.16
N SER A 94 -11.00 12.12 -4.36
CA SER A 94 -10.72 11.39 -5.60
C SER A 94 -9.21 11.18 -5.80
N PHE A 95 -8.38 12.19 -5.53
CA PHE A 95 -6.93 12.12 -5.60
C PHE A 95 -6.35 11.10 -4.62
N VAL A 96 -6.81 11.09 -3.37
CA VAL A 96 -6.40 10.09 -2.37
C VAL A 96 -6.79 8.69 -2.84
N LEU A 97 -8.02 8.50 -3.33
CA LEU A 97 -8.48 7.22 -3.88
C LEU A 97 -7.64 6.78 -5.08
N LEU A 98 -7.32 7.68 -6.01
CA LEU A 98 -6.48 7.41 -7.18
C LEU A 98 -5.06 7.01 -6.77
N CYS A 99 -4.46 7.71 -5.81
CA CYS A 99 -3.16 7.37 -5.25
C CYS A 99 -3.16 5.97 -4.61
N MET A 100 -4.19 5.64 -3.83
CA MET A 100 -4.34 4.32 -3.23
C MET A 100 -4.56 3.21 -4.28
N GLN A 101 -5.35 3.49 -5.33
CA GLN A 101 -5.53 2.57 -6.45
C GLN A 101 -4.22 2.33 -7.21
N PHE A 102 -3.46 3.39 -7.47
CA PHE A 102 -2.15 3.29 -8.11
C PHE A 102 -1.17 2.48 -7.26
N ALA A 103 -1.07 2.76 -5.95
CA ALA A 103 -0.24 1.98 -5.02
C ALA A 103 -0.65 0.50 -5.00
N ARG A 104 -1.95 0.21 -4.98
CA ARG A 104 -2.48 -1.16 -5.07
C ARG A 104 -2.07 -1.85 -6.38
N ASN A 105 -2.19 -1.18 -7.52
CA ASN A 105 -1.77 -1.73 -8.81
C ASN A 105 -0.26 -2.03 -8.83
N ARG A 106 0.56 -1.16 -8.22
CA ARG A 106 2.01 -1.41 -8.09
C ARG A 106 2.33 -2.60 -7.19
N LEU A 107 1.60 -2.78 -6.09
CA LEU A 107 1.70 -3.96 -5.22
C LEU A 107 1.31 -5.26 -5.95
N GLN A 108 0.26 -5.23 -6.78
CA GLN A 108 -0.15 -6.40 -7.56
C GLN A 108 0.87 -6.76 -8.63
N ASN A 109 1.48 -5.78 -9.30
CA ASN A 109 2.51 -6.01 -10.33
C ASN A 109 3.80 -6.66 -9.80
N ILE A 110 4.13 -6.47 -8.51
CA ILE A 110 5.25 -7.17 -7.87
C ILE A 110 4.86 -8.54 -7.29
N GLY A 111 3.65 -9.03 -7.59
CA GLY A 111 3.15 -10.31 -7.12
C GLY A 111 2.75 -10.32 -5.64
N MET A 112 2.76 -9.17 -4.96
CA MET A 112 2.28 -9.08 -3.60
C MET A 112 0.75 -9.19 -3.59
N LYS A 113 0.24 -10.29 -3.03
CA LYS A 113 -1.18 -10.53 -2.78
C LYS A 113 -1.47 -10.35 -1.29
N PRO A 114 -1.61 -9.11 -0.78
CA PRO A 114 -1.60 -8.83 0.66
C PRO A 114 -2.73 -9.52 1.44
N TYR A 115 -3.90 -9.67 0.82
CA TYR A 115 -5.07 -10.25 1.48
C TYR A 115 -5.34 -11.70 1.09
N GLY A 116 -5.09 -12.06 -0.17
CA GLY A 116 -5.42 -13.39 -0.70
C GLY A 116 -4.68 -14.53 0.03
N ALA A 117 -3.37 -14.37 0.27
CA ALA A 117 -2.58 -15.39 0.96
C ALA A 117 -3.03 -15.59 2.41
N LYS A 118 -3.21 -14.49 3.16
CA LYS A 118 -3.66 -14.53 4.56
C LYS A 118 -5.05 -15.12 4.72
N ILE A 119 -5.97 -14.85 3.79
CA ILE A 119 -7.31 -15.42 3.81
C ILE A 119 -7.24 -16.93 3.55
N LYS A 120 -6.45 -17.37 2.56
CA LYS A 120 -6.23 -18.80 2.28
C LYS A 120 -5.64 -19.53 3.48
N GLU A 121 -4.67 -18.93 4.17
CA GLU A 121 -4.08 -19.49 5.39
C GLU A 121 -5.10 -19.60 6.53
N ARG A 122 -5.81 -18.52 6.85
CA ARG A 122 -6.86 -18.54 7.90
C ARG A 122 -7.97 -19.53 7.61
N ARG A 123 -8.27 -19.79 6.34
CA ARG A 123 -9.26 -20.80 5.93
C ARG A 123 -8.71 -22.20 6.12
N ALA A 124 -7.49 -22.45 5.66
CA ALA A 124 -6.80 -23.72 5.86
C ALA A 124 -6.73 -24.08 7.35
N GLU A 125 -6.39 -23.12 8.21
CA GLU A 125 -6.38 -23.31 9.67
C GLU A 125 -7.75 -23.67 10.23
N ARG A 126 -8.82 -22.97 9.81
CA ARG A 126 -10.19 -23.29 10.20
C ARG A 126 -10.61 -24.70 9.77
N LEU A 127 -10.24 -25.11 8.56
CA LEU A 127 -10.57 -26.45 8.05
C LEU A 127 -9.86 -27.55 8.84
N VAL A 128 -8.57 -27.34 9.15
CA VAL A 128 -7.78 -28.25 9.98
C VAL A 128 -8.36 -28.36 11.40
N GLN A 129 -8.82 -27.24 11.98
CA GLN A 129 -9.46 -27.25 13.30
C GLN A 129 -10.78 -28.01 13.30
N GLN A 130 -11.55 -27.94 12.21
CA GLN A 130 -12.85 -28.60 12.10
C GLN A 130 -12.73 -30.10 11.85
N PHE A 131 -11.67 -30.55 11.17
CA PHE A 131 -11.46 -31.95 10.79
C PHE A 131 -10.10 -32.49 11.25
N PRO A 132 -9.85 -32.56 12.58
CA PRO A 132 -8.56 -32.97 13.12
C PRO A 132 -8.21 -34.44 12.87
N GLN A 133 -9.17 -35.27 12.43
CA GLN A 133 -8.96 -36.68 12.12
C GLN A 133 -8.15 -36.94 10.84
N TYR A 134 -7.97 -35.94 9.98
CA TYR A 134 -7.17 -36.06 8.75
C TYR A 134 -5.81 -35.37 8.88
N ASP A 135 -4.91 -35.69 7.95
CA ASP A 135 -3.59 -35.06 7.91
C ASP A 135 -3.69 -33.54 7.68
N ARG A 136 -3.02 -32.79 8.56
CA ARG A 136 -3.04 -31.33 8.57
C ARG A 136 -2.45 -30.73 7.30
N GLN A 137 -1.39 -31.34 6.76
CA GLN A 137 -0.72 -30.83 5.58
C GLN A 137 -1.62 -31.02 4.35
N VAL A 138 -2.20 -32.20 4.18
CA VAL A 138 -3.13 -32.51 3.08
C VAL A 138 -4.35 -31.59 3.12
N LEU A 139 -4.98 -31.40 4.29
CA LEU A 139 -6.12 -30.49 4.44
C LEU A 139 -5.77 -29.03 4.17
N SER A 140 -4.60 -28.58 4.64
CA SER A 140 -4.13 -27.22 4.38
C SER A 140 -3.85 -26.98 2.90
N GLU A 141 -3.20 -27.94 2.22
CA GLU A 141 -2.91 -27.86 0.80
C GLU A 141 -4.18 -27.92 -0.05
N TYR A 142 -5.12 -28.81 0.28
CA TYR A 142 -6.46 -28.87 -0.32
C TYR A 142 -7.19 -27.53 -0.19
N SER A 143 -7.24 -26.96 1.02
CA SER A 143 -7.87 -25.66 1.24
C SER A 143 -7.17 -24.52 0.49
N LYS A 144 -5.86 -24.60 0.24
CA LYS A 144 -5.11 -23.57 -0.49
C LYS A 144 -5.24 -23.70 -2.01
N SER A 145 -5.40 -24.93 -2.51
CA SER A 145 -5.49 -25.27 -3.95
C SER A 145 -6.88 -25.03 -4.53
N GLU A 146 -7.93 -25.11 -3.71
CA GLU A 146 -9.30 -24.82 -4.13
C GLU A 146 -9.46 -23.35 -4.58
N SER A 147 -9.60 -23.14 -5.89
CA SER A 147 -9.93 -21.84 -6.49
C SER A 147 -11.43 -21.60 -6.38
N TYR A 148 -11.79 -20.46 -5.80
CA TYR A 148 -13.15 -19.92 -5.88
C TYR A 148 -13.02 -18.77 -6.85
N TYR A 149 -13.74 -18.86 -7.97
CA TYR A 149 -13.55 -18.12 -9.24
C TYR A 149 -12.49 -18.74 -10.16
#